data_AF-A0A2V4RD87-F1
#
_entry.id   AF-A0A2V4RD87-F1
#
_cell.length_a   1.000
_cell.length_b   1.000
_cell.length_c   1.000
_cell.angle_alpha   90.00
_cell.angle_beta   90.00
_cell.angle_gamma   90.00
#
_symmetry.space_group_name_H-M   'P 1'
#
loop_
_entity.id
_entity.type
_entity.pdbx_description
1 polymer ?
#
loop_
_entity_poly.entity_id
_entity_poly.type
_entity_poly.pdbx_seq_one_letter_code
_entity_poly.pdbx_strand_id
1 'polypeptide(L)'
;MTADLAGICRLLGQFTGTDLTRTLSRIEGDIRGMTADNCAGFLEGAGAGQEVLSAAAEMKRLAGQIDVTIHALGILLCLPHILEPGERVESVSLGAGNTGRKFDLETNLRVAEFKFIRWRGGPESIRQNGVFKDYLLLAAEKITKRKYLYLLGTKHALRFLRGGRALSSILSRNVKLQKIFLAEFGDKFRTVGEYYAAQANANAVHIEDVSPWLSELAEELIAEPPVEPV
;
A
#
# COMPACT_ATOMS: atom_id res chain seq x y z
N MET A 1 8.84 -24.01 11.77
CA MET A 1 8.08 -23.78 13.03
C MET A 1 6.99 -22.78 12.71
N THR A 2 5.72 -23.19 12.82
CA THR A 2 4.57 -22.30 12.72
C THR A 2 4.57 -21.38 13.93
N ALA A 3 4.59 -20.06 13.72
CA ALA A 3 4.49 -19.09 14.80
C ALA A 3 3.15 -19.29 15.54
N ASP A 4 3.19 -19.44 16.87
CA ASP A 4 1.99 -19.47 17.70
C ASP A 4 1.41 -18.05 17.81
N LEU A 5 0.52 -17.70 16.89
CA LEU A 5 -0.18 -16.41 16.88
C LEU A 5 -0.93 -16.14 18.17
N ALA A 6 -1.53 -17.17 18.79
CA ALA A 6 -2.25 -17.01 20.05
C ALA A 6 -1.29 -16.68 21.19
N GLY A 7 -0.12 -17.32 21.22
CA GLY A 7 0.99 -16.98 22.12
C GLY A 7 1.49 -15.54 21.93
N ILE A 8 1.74 -15.13 20.69
CA ILE A 8 2.18 -13.76 20.36
C ILE A 8 1.16 -12.73 20.82
N CYS A 9 -0.13 -12.90 20.48
CA CYS A 9 -1.18 -11.98 20.89
C CYS A 9 -1.31 -11.89 22.41
N ARG A 10 -1.14 -13.00 23.12
CA ARG A 10 -1.19 -13.04 24.59
C ARG A 10 -0.03 -12.26 25.21
N LEU A 11 1.20 -12.50 24.77
CA LEU A 11 2.40 -11.81 25.27
C LEU A 11 2.32 -10.30 25.02
N LEU A 12 1.89 -9.91 23.81
CA LEU A 12 1.68 -8.50 23.48
C LEU A 12 0.56 -7.90 24.34
N GLY A 13 -0.59 -8.57 24.45
CA GLY A 13 -1.73 -8.09 25.23
C GLY A 13 -1.40 -7.91 26.72
N GLN A 14 -0.58 -8.79 27.29
CA GLN A 14 -0.10 -8.66 28.68
C GLN A 14 0.73 -7.39 28.88
N PHE A 15 1.60 -7.05 27.93
CA PHE A 15 2.43 -5.85 28.02
C PHE A 15 1.67 -4.57 27.67
N THR A 16 0.84 -4.58 26.61
CA THR A 16 0.10 -3.37 26.21
C THR A 16 -1.02 -3.04 27.18
N GLY A 17 -1.62 -4.06 27.80
CA GLY A 17 -2.89 -3.94 28.50
C GLY A 17 -4.01 -3.52 27.56
N THR A 18 -5.06 -2.92 28.13
CA THR A 18 -6.21 -2.38 27.37
C THR A 18 -5.96 -1.00 26.76
N ASP A 19 -4.95 -0.27 27.26
CA ASP A 19 -4.60 1.09 26.85
C ASP A 19 -3.07 1.26 26.89
N LEU A 20 -2.43 1.13 25.73
CA LEU A 20 -0.98 1.20 25.60
C LEU A 20 -0.43 2.55 26.09
N THR A 21 -1.09 3.66 25.76
CA THR A 21 -0.63 5.00 26.13
C THR A 21 -0.56 5.15 27.65
N ARG A 22 -1.58 4.65 28.35
CA ARG A 22 -1.61 4.66 29.82
C ARG A 22 -0.55 3.74 30.41
N THR A 23 -0.38 2.55 29.86
CA THR A 23 0.66 1.60 30.31
C THR A 23 2.05 2.21 30.18
N LEU A 24 2.36 2.83 29.04
CA LEU A 24 3.65 3.50 28.81
C LEU A 24 3.84 4.68 29.77
N SER A 25 2.83 5.53 29.94
CA SER A 25 2.91 6.69 30.86
C SER A 25 3.22 6.26 32.30
N ARG A 26 2.65 5.14 32.76
CA ARG A 26 2.96 4.56 34.07
C ARG A 26 4.40 4.09 34.15
N ILE A 27 4.85 3.29 33.17
CA ILE A 27 6.23 2.79 33.11
C ILE A 27 7.23 3.96 33.09
N GLU A 28 6.99 5.01 32.31
CA GLU A 28 7.82 6.21 32.23
C GLU A 28 7.91 6.98 33.55
N GLY A 29 6.84 6.95 34.36
CA GLY A 29 6.84 7.51 35.71
C GLY A 29 7.65 6.66 36.68
N ASP A 30 7.37 5.35 36.70
CA ASP A 30 7.92 4.38 37.66
C ASP A 30 9.42 4.09 37.43
N ILE A 31 9.89 4.19 36.17
CA ILE A 31 11.29 3.89 35.82
C ILE A 31 12.28 4.97 36.29
N ARG A 32 11.79 6.16 36.68
CA ARG A 32 12.66 7.28 37.08
C ARG A 32 13.44 6.94 38.33
N GLY A 33 14.77 7.10 38.27
CA GLY A 33 15.66 6.79 39.39
C GLY A 33 15.99 5.31 39.56
N MET A 34 15.58 4.45 38.62
CA MET A 34 16.07 3.07 38.54
C MET A 34 17.59 3.03 38.37
N THR A 35 18.20 2.03 39.00
CA THR A 35 19.63 1.72 38.94
C THR A 35 19.83 0.35 38.30
N ALA A 36 21.07 -0.02 37.98
CA ALA A 36 21.36 -1.35 37.43
C ALA A 36 20.87 -2.48 38.35
N ASP A 37 20.90 -2.28 39.67
CA ASP A 37 20.58 -3.30 40.66
C ASP A 37 19.08 -3.61 40.74
N ASN A 38 18.20 -2.66 40.41
CA ASN A 38 16.75 -2.83 40.50
C ASN A 38 16.04 -2.87 39.13
N CYS A 39 16.74 -2.53 38.05
CA CYS A 39 16.18 -2.45 36.71
C CYS A 39 15.65 -3.81 36.21
N ALA A 40 16.38 -4.91 36.46
CA ALA A 40 15.96 -6.24 35.99
C ALA A 40 14.60 -6.65 36.59
N GLY A 41 14.44 -6.51 37.91
CA GLY A 41 13.18 -6.84 38.57
C GLY A 41 12.02 -5.90 38.17
N PHE A 42 12.31 -4.62 37.92
CA PHE A 42 11.32 -3.70 37.38
C PHE A 42 10.85 -4.10 35.98
N LEU A 43 11.78 -4.43 35.07
CA LEU A 43 11.43 -4.85 33.71
C LEU A 43 10.61 -6.14 33.71
N GLU A 44 10.96 -7.10 34.57
CA GLU A 44 10.19 -8.33 34.78
C GLU A 44 8.76 -8.02 35.28
N GLY A 45 8.63 -7.19 36.32
CA GLY A 45 7.34 -6.77 36.87
C GLY A 45 6.49 -5.93 35.91
N ALA A 46 7.13 -5.19 35.00
CA ALA A 46 6.46 -4.44 33.94
C ALA A 46 6.08 -5.32 32.73
N GLY A 47 6.45 -6.60 32.72
CA GLY A 47 6.26 -7.48 31.56
C GLY A 47 7.11 -7.08 30.34
N ALA A 48 8.16 -6.28 30.54
CA ALA A 48 9.02 -5.73 29.49
C ALA A 48 10.19 -6.69 29.17
N GLY A 49 9.87 -7.96 28.89
CA GLY A 49 10.85 -9.01 28.66
C GLY A 49 11.28 -9.17 27.19
N GLN A 50 12.39 -9.91 26.98
CA GLN A 50 12.87 -10.26 25.64
C GLN A 50 11.84 -11.07 24.83
N GLU A 51 11.04 -11.89 25.50
CA GLU A 51 9.97 -12.69 24.86
C GLU A 51 8.90 -11.80 24.24
N VAL A 52 8.50 -10.72 24.93
CA VAL A 52 7.52 -9.75 24.41
C VAL A 52 8.10 -8.96 23.23
N LEU A 53 9.37 -8.57 23.30
CA LEU A 53 10.06 -7.92 22.18
C LEU A 53 10.15 -8.85 20.96
N SER A 54 10.46 -10.13 21.17
CA SER A 54 10.49 -11.14 20.12
C SER A 54 9.10 -11.36 19.52
N ALA A 55 8.05 -11.42 20.34
CA ALA A 55 6.67 -11.52 19.90
C ALA A 55 6.26 -10.29 19.06
N ALA A 56 6.66 -9.08 19.46
CA ALA A 56 6.41 -7.86 18.71
C ALA A 56 7.12 -7.87 17.34
N ALA A 57 8.39 -8.31 17.31
CA ALA A 57 9.16 -8.44 16.08
C ALA A 57 8.51 -9.46 15.13
N GLU A 58 8.05 -10.60 15.65
CA GLU A 58 7.39 -11.62 14.86
C GLU A 58 6.01 -11.18 14.35
N MET A 59 5.20 -10.52 15.19
CA MET A 59 3.94 -9.91 14.76
C MET A 59 4.17 -8.88 13.66
N LYS A 60 5.18 -8.02 13.81
CA LYS A 60 5.56 -7.04 12.77
C LYS A 60 6.00 -7.74 11.48
N ARG A 61 6.77 -8.83 11.57
CA ARG A 61 7.19 -9.64 10.42
C ARG A 61 5.98 -10.22 9.69
N LEU A 62 5.04 -10.82 10.42
CA LEU A 62 3.81 -11.39 9.87
C LEU A 62 2.91 -10.32 9.26
N ALA A 63 2.68 -9.22 9.97
CA ALA A 63 1.90 -8.09 9.45
C ALA A 63 2.52 -7.50 8.18
N GLY A 64 3.85 -7.41 8.10
CA GLY A 64 4.56 -6.97 6.90
C GLY A 64 4.38 -7.91 5.69
N GLN A 65 4.15 -9.20 5.92
CA GLN A 65 3.88 -10.18 4.86
C GLN A 65 2.44 -10.13 4.35
N ILE A 66 1.50 -9.61 5.14
CA ILE A 66 0.08 -9.52 4.74
C ILE A 66 -0.08 -8.62 3.52
N ASP A 67 0.58 -7.46 3.47
CA ASP A 67 0.50 -6.54 2.33
C ASP A 67 0.96 -7.21 1.02
N VAL A 68 2.07 -7.95 1.10
CA VAL A 68 2.61 -8.74 -0.03
C VAL A 68 1.66 -9.86 -0.44
N THR A 69 1.07 -10.54 0.55
CA THR A 69 0.14 -11.65 0.32
C THR A 69 -1.14 -11.15 -0.36
N ILE A 70 -1.71 -10.04 0.12
CA ILE A 70 -2.87 -9.38 -0.50
C ILE A 70 -2.56 -9.00 -1.93
N HIS A 71 -1.39 -8.41 -2.18
CA HIS A 71 -0.99 -8.02 -3.52
C HIS A 71 -0.86 -9.22 -4.47
N ALA A 72 -0.13 -10.25 -4.05
CA ALA A 72 0.07 -11.46 -4.84
C ALA A 72 -1.26 -12.16 -5.15
N LEU A 73 -2.09 -12.39 -4.13
CA LEU A 73 -3.39 -13.05 -4.30
C LEU A 73 -4.35 -12.19 -5.13
N GLY A 74 -4.38 -10.89 -4.91
CA GLY A 74 -5.21 -9.97 -5.69
C GLY A 74 -4.91 -10.04 -7.18
N ILE A 75 -3.62 -10.08 -7.57
CA ILE A 75 -3.22 -10.27 -8.98
C ILE A 75 -3.70 -11.63 -9.49
N LEU A 76 -3.35 -12.71 -8.78
CA LEU A 76 -3.64 -14.08 -9.22
C LEU A 76 -5.14 -14.33 -9.39
N LEU A 77 -5.96 -13.80 -8.48
CA LEU A 77 -7.41 -13.93 -8.52
C LEU A 77 -8.05 -13.06 -9.62
N CYS A 78 -7.39 -11.99 -10.08
CA CYS A 78 -7.85 -11.21 -11.22
C CYS A 78 -7.57 -11.90 -12.57
N LEU A 79 -6.53 -12.75 -12.67
CA LEU A 79 -6.10 -13.33 -13.97
C LEU A 79 -7.23 -14.04 -14.75
N PRO A 80 -8.07 -14.90 -14.14
CA PRO A 80 -9.15 -15.57 -14.88
C PRO A 80 -10.20 -14.63 -15.46
N HIS A 81 -10.31 -13.41 -14.93
CA HIS A 81 -11.30 -12.42 -15.34
C HIS A 81 -10.77 -11.44 -16.37
N ILE A 82 -9.47 -11.15 -16.33
CA ILE A 82 -8.86 -10.17 -17.23
C ILE A 82 -8.26 -10.80 -18.49
N LEU A 83 -7.80 -12.05 -18.44
CA LEU A 83 -7.17 -12.70 -19.58
C LEU A 83 -8.19 -13.06 -20.67
N GLU A 84 -7.87 -12.70 -21.90
CA GLU A 84 -8.66 -13.04 -23.08
C GLU A 84 -8.29 -14.43 -23.64
N PRO A 85 -9.16 -15.09 -24.42
CA PRO A 85 -8.81 -16.33 -25.11
C PRO A 85 -7.53 -16.18 -25.96
N GLY A 86 -6.52 -16.98 -25.64
CA GLY A 86 -5.22 -16.94 -26.32
C GLY A 86 -4.22 -15.92 -25.77
N GLU A 87 -4.62 -15.10 -24.79
CA GLU A 87 -3.69 -14.27 -24.03
C GLU A 87 -2.83 -15.14 -23.11
N ARG A 88 -1.53 -14.85 -23.08
CA ARG A 88 -0.52 -15.62 -22.33
C ARG A 88 0.25 -14.68 -21.42
N VAL A 89 0.32 -15.06 -20.15
CA VAL A 89 1.17 -14.40 -19.16
C VAL A 89 2.64 -14.63 -19.54
N GLU A 90 3.39 -13.53 -19.72
CA GLU A 90 4.82 -13.54 -19.99
C GLU A 90 5.62 -13.31 -18.71
N SER A 91 5.14 -12.43 -17.82
CA SER A 91 5.71 -12.24 -16.49
C SER A 91 4.70 -11.69 -15.47
N VAL A 92 4.94 -12.00 -14.20
CA VAL A 92 4.19 -11.45 -13.05
C VAL A 92 5.16 -11.11 -11.94
N SER A 93 4.93 -9.99 -11.25
CA SER A 93 5.65 -9.59 -10.05
C SER A 93 4.78 -9.76 -8.81
N LEU A 94 4.93 -10.89 -8.10
CA LEU A 94 4.10 -11.23 -6.94
C LEU A 94 4.73 -10.87 -5.58
N GLY A 95 6.01 -10.48 -5.55
CA GLY A 95 6.76 -10.26 -4.30
C GLY A 95 7.04 -8.79 -4.02
N ALA A 96 7.14 -8.42 -2.73
CA ALA A 96 7.59 -7.10 -2.33
C ALA A 96 9.07 -6.91 -2.67
N GLY A 97 9.34 -5.92 -3.52
CA GLY A 97 10.69 -5.45 -3.78
C GLY A 97 11.45 -6.34 -4.77
N ASN A 98 11.55 -5.83 -5.99
CA ASN A 98 12.66 -6.11 -6.90
C ASN A 98 12.77 -7.57 -7.38
N THR A 99 11.69 -8.10 -7.96
CA THR A 99 11.77 -9.23 -8.90
C THR A 99 12.53 -8.86 -10.18
N GLY A 100 12.99 -7.61 -10.32
CA GLY A 100 13.57 -7.03 -11.54
C GLY A 100 12.53 -6.79 -12.64
N ARG A 101 11.24 -7.11 -12.38
CA ARG A 101 10.15 -6.92 -13.32
C ARG A 101 9.71 -5.47 -13.34
N LYS A 102 9.32 -5.02 -14.53
CA LYS A 102 8.95 -3.64 -14.80
C LYS A 102 7.49 -3.34 -14.43
N PHE A 103 6.62 -4.34 -14.58
CA PHE A 103 5.19 -4.27 -14.35
C PHE A 103 4.77 -5.38 -13.39
N ASP A 104 3.64 -5.19 -12.72
CA ASP A 104 3.02 -6.24 -11.89
C ASP A 104 2.56 -7.42 -12.75
N LEU A 105 2.04 -7.14 -13.95
CA LEU A 105 1.66 -8.15 -14.94
C LEU A 105 2.12 -7.71 -16.33
N GLU A 106 2.69 -8.66 -17.07
CA GLU A 106 2.93 -8.54 -18.50
C GLU A 106 2.44 -9.79 -19.21
N THR A 107 1.66 -9.59 -20.26
CA THR A 107 1.18 -10.63 -21.17
C THR A 107 1.63 -10.30 -22.58
N ASN A 108 1.35 -11.17 -23.54
CA ASN A 108 1.54 -10.87 -24.96
C ASN A 108 0.65 -9.72 -25.47
N LEU A 109 -0.42 -9.33 -24.74
CA LEU A 109 -1.37 -8.30 -25.16
C LEU A 109 -1.41 -7.05 -24.28
N ARG A 110 -0.97 -7.14 -23.01
CA ARG A 110 -1.08 -6.03 -22.05
C ARG A 110 0.08 -5.97 -21.06
N VAL A 111 0.25 -4.79 -20.48
CA VAL A 111 1.00 -4.56 -19.26
C VAL A 111 0.06 -3.95 -18.22
N ALA A 112 0.26 -4.28 -16.95
CA ALA A 112 -0.59 -3.75 -15.90
C ALA A 112 0.11 -3.52 -14.57
N GLU A 113 -0.43 -2.57 -13.83
CA GLU A 113 -0.12 -2.27 -12.43
C GLU A 113 -1.38 -2.51 -11.59
N PHE A 114 -1.21 -3.01 -10.37
CA PHE A 114 -2.30 -3.27 -9.43
C PHE A 114 -2.13 -2.43 -8.16
N LYS A 115 -3.22 -1.86 -7.67
CA LYS A 115 -3.28 -1.18 -6.38
C LYS A 115 -4.53 -1.53 -5.59
N PHE A 116 -4.33 -2.33 -4.54
CA PHE A 116 -5.36 -2.71 -3.58
C PHE A 116 -5.35 -1.75 -2.39
N ILE A 117 -5.92 -0.56 -2.58
CA ILE A 117 -5.87 0.52 -1.59
C ILE A 117 -7.18 0.56 -0.78
N ARG A 118 -7.05 0.46 0.55
CA ARG A 118 -8.09 0.92 1.48
C ARG A 118 -8.07 2.44 1.59
N TRP A 119 -9.07 3.11 1.04
CA TRP A 119 -9.27 4.54 1.19
C TRP A 119 -9.94 4.82 2.54
N ARG A 120 -9.30 5.59 3.42
CA ARG A 120 -9.82 5.89 4.78
C ARG A 120 -10.47 7.27 4.89
N GLY A 121 -10.41 8.07 3.83
CA GLY A 121 -10.81 9.48 3.86
C GLY A 121 -9.71 10.38 4.42
N GLY A 122 -9.88 11.70 4.28
CA GLY A 122 -8.87 12.68 4.71
C GLY A 122 -7.65 12.82 3.77
N PRO A 123 -6.49 13.29 4.28
CA PRO A 123 -5.29 13.55 3.48
C PRO A 123 -4.59 12.25 2.98
N GLU A 124 -5.09 11.67 1.90
CA GLU A 124 -4.59 10.41 1.31
C GLU A 124 -3.35 10.58 0.40
N SER A 125 -2.44 11.49 0.76
CA SER A 125 -1.37 11.95 -0.13
C SER A 125 -0.40 10.85 -0.57
N ILE A 126 0.02 9.96 0.32
CA ILE A 126 0.96 8.88 0.01
C ILE A 126 0.35 7.92 -1.03
N ARG A 127 -0.89 7.47 -0.79
CA ARG A 127 -1.62 6.54 -1.68
C ARG A 127 -1.92 7.18 -3.03
N GLN A 128 -2.36 8.43 -3.04
CA GLN A 128 -2.59 9.21 -4.26
C GLN A 128 -1.31 9.35 -5.10
N ASN A 129 -0.19 9.68 -4.47
CA ASN A 129 1.08 9.80 -5.16
C ASN A 129 1.54 8.47 -5.75
N GLY A 130 1.27 7.34 -5.07
CA GLY A 130 1.50 6.00 -5.60
C GLY A 130 0.68 5.73 -6.87
N VAL A 131 -0.63 5.97 -6.84
CA VAL A 131 -1.52 5.84 -8.01
C VAL A 131 -1.04 6.71 -9.18
N PHE A 132 -0.68 7.97 -8.91
CA PHE A 132 -0.18 8.86 -9.95
C PHE A 132 1.14 8.35 -10.56
N LYS A 133 2.07 7.88 -9.73
CA LYS A 133 3.36 7.35 -10.18
C LYS A 133 3.13 6.19 -11.17
N ASP A 134 2.28 5.24 -10.83
CA ASP A 134 2.10 4.05 -11.65
C ASP A 134 1.33 4.39 -12.94
N TYR A 135 0.34 5.28 -12.87
CA TYR A 135 -0.30 5.85 -14.07
C TYR A 135 0.70 6.56 -14.99
N LEU A 136 1.55 7.44 -14.43
CA LEU A 136 2.57 8.18 -15.18
C LEU A 136 3.54 7.23 -15.86
N LEU A 137 4.06 6.24 -15.13
CA LEU A 137 5.00 5.27 -15.67
C LEU A 137 4.36 4.48 -16.82
N LEU A 138 3.16 3.91 -16.62
CA LEU A 138 2.42 3.23 -17.69
C LEU A 138 2.19 4.14 -18.91
N ALA A 139 1.74 5.37 -18.71
CA ALA A 139 1.46 6.32 -19.78
C ALA A 139 2.72 6.64 -20.62
N ALA A 140 3.87 6.79 -19.97
CA ALA A 140 5.16 7.10 -20.60
C ALA A 140 5.78 5.91 -21.38
N GLU A 141 5.31 4.67 -21.16
CA GLU A 141 5.86 3.51 -21.85
C GLU A 141 5.60 3.52 -23.35
N LYS A 142 6.65 3.31 -24.15
CA LYS A 142 6.56 3.27 -25.62
C LYS A 142 6.44 1.83 -26.10
N ILE A 143 5.31 1.20 -25.78
CA ILE A 143 4.99 -0.18 -26.13
C ILE A 143 3.64 -0.26 -26.84
N THR A 144 3.45 -1.29 -27.65
CA THR A 144 2.18 -1.53 -28.37
C THR A 144 1.14 -2.29 -27.53
N LYS A 145 1.57 -2.90 -26.42
CA LYS A 145 0.70 -3.60 -25.48
C LYS A 145 -0.26 -2.61 -24.83
N ARG A 146 -1.49 -3.06 -24.57
CA ARG A 146 -2.48 -2.29 -23.82
C ARG A 146 -1.99 -2.05 -22.40
N LYS A 147 -2.31 -0.89 -21.83
CA LYS A 147 -1.83 -0.48 -20.50
C LYS A 147 -2.99 -0.42 -19.54
N TYR A 148 -2.90 -1.12 -18.42
CA TYR A 148 -3.96 -1.17 -17.42
C TYR A 148 -3.45 -0.76 -16.03
N LEU A 149 -4.28 -0.01 -15.32
CA LEU A 149 -4.14 0.25 -13.90
C LEU A 149 -5.38 -0.29 -13.20
N TYR A 150 -5.21 -1.44 -12.55
CA TYR A 150 -6.28 -2.14 -11.85
C TYR A 150 -6.35 -1.67 -10.40
N LEU A 151 -7.53 -1.20 -9.98
CA LEU A 151 -7.75 -0.61 -8.66
C LEU A 151 -8.86 -1.34 -7.90
N LEU A 152 -8.67 -1.48 -6.59
CA LEU A 152 -9.76 -1.84 -5.68
C LEU A 152 -10.59 -0.58 -5.37
N GLY A 153 -11.65 -0.35 -6.14
CA GLY A 153 -12.46 0.87 -6.09
C GLY A 153 -11.80 2.04 -6.82
N THR A 154 -12.49 2.61 -7.81
CA THR A 154 -11.92 3.67 -8.67
C THR A 154 -12.28 5.10 -8.27
N LYS A 155 -13.36 5.29 -7.50
CA LYS A 155 -13.95 6.62 -7.22
C LYS A 155 -12.94 7.63 -6.64
N HIS A 156 -12.19 7.22 -5.61
CA HIS A 156 -11.21 8.10 -4.96
C HIS A 156 -10.03 8.43 -5.87
N ALA A 157 -9.49 7.42 -6.56
CA ALA A 157 -8.38 7.58 -7.49
C ALA A 157 -8.75 8.51 -8.66
N LEU A 158 -9.91 8.29 -9.31
CA LEU A 158 -10.38 9.11 -10.42
C LEU A 158 -10.67 10.55 -10.00
N ARG A 159 -11.26 10.77 -8.83
CA ARG A 159 -11.45 12.12 -8.27
C ARG A 159 -10.11 12.84 -8.09
N PHE A 160 -9.10 12.12 -7.60
CA PHE A 160 -7.74 12.67 -7.45
C PHE A 160 -7.07 12.95 -8.80
N LEU A 161 -7.11 12.01 -9.75
CA LEU A 161 -6.47 12.14 -11.07
C LEU A 161 -7.09 13.27 -11.90
N ARG A 162 -8.39 13.55 -11.70
CA ARG A 162 -9.09 14.68 -12.33
C ARG A 162 -8.96 15.98 -11.53
N GLY A 163 -8.30 15.94 -10.37
CA GLY A 163 -8.19 17.06 -9.44
C GLY A 163 -7.03 18.01 -9.75
N GLY A 164 -7.03 19.15 -9.08
CA GLY A 164 -6.05 20.22 -9.27
C GLY A 164 -4.78 20.13 -8.40
N ARG A 165 -4.41 18.96 -7.86
CA ARG A 165 -3.18 18.86 -7.04
C ARG A 165 -1.97 19.21 -7.93
N ALA A 166 -1.10 20.07 -7.42
CA ALA A 166 0.11 20.47 -8.13
C ALA A 166 1.07 19.29 -8.33
N LEU A 167 1.60 19.15 -9.56
CA LEU A 167 2.58 18.10 -9.89
C LEU A 167 3.88 18.27 -9.09
N SER A 168 4.30 19.52 -8.85
CA SER A 168 5.45 19.84 -8.00
C SER A 168 5.31 19.25 -6.59
N SER A 169 4.09 19.24 -6.02
CA SER A 169 3.83 18.64 -4.72
C SER A 169 3.98 17.11 -4.74
N ILE A 170 3.48 16.45 -5.79
CA ILE A 170 3.48 14.99 -5.92
C ILE A 170 4.88 14.45 -6.20
N LEU A 171 5.60 15.13 -7.09
CA LEU A 171 6.93 14.73 -7.54
C LEU A 171 8.04 15.14 -6.56
N SER A 172 7.76 16.03 -5.60
CA SER A 172 8.73 16.61 -4.65
C SER A 172 9.61 15.57 -3.93
N ARG A 173 9.05 14.40 -3.62
CA ARG A 173 9.74 13.34 -2.85
C ARG A 173 10.34 12.24 -3.73
N ASN A 174 10.23 12.34 -5.06
CA ASN A 174 10.76 11.35 -6.00
C ASN A 174 11.56 12.03 -7.12
N VAL A 175 12.82 12.34 -6.83
CA VAL A 175 13.74 13.04 -7.74
C VAL A 175 13.89 12.31 -9.08
N LYS A 176 13.89 10.97 -9.08
CA LYS A 176 13.99 10.18 -10.31
C LYS A 176 12.76 10.38 -11.20
N LEU A 177 11.57 10.24 -10.62
CA LEU A 177 10.31 10.42 -11.34
C LEU A 177 10.14 11.87 -11.81
N GLN A 178 10.56 12.84 -11.00
CA GLN A 178 10.59 14.25 -11.37
C GLN A 178 11.47 14.50 -12.60
N LYS A 179 12.69 13.93 -12.64
CA LYS A 179 13.59 14.05 -13.79
C LYS A 179 12.99 13.43 -15.05
N ILE A 180 12.38 12.25 -14.94
CA ILE A 180 11.69 11.60 -16.08
C ILE A 180 10.58 12.51 -16.59
N PHE A 181 9.73 13.02 -15.70
CA PHE A 181 8.62 13.89 -16.06
C PHE A 181 9.10 15.17 -16.75
N LEU A 182 10.09 15.86 -16.18
CA LEU A 182 10.63 17.10 -16.75
C LEU A 182 11.33 16.88 -18.09
N ALA A 183 12.05 15.76 -18.26
CA ALA A 183 12.71 15.43 -19.52
C ALA A 183 11.71 15.21 -20.67
N GLU A 184 10.54 14.66 -20.38
CA GLU A 184 9.53 14.35 -21.40
C GLU A 184 8.52 15.50 -21.61
N PHE A 185 8.10 16.16 -20.54
CA PHE A 185 7.00 17.14 -20.59
C PHE A 185 7.41 18.57 -20.22
N GLY A 186 8.60 18.78 -19.63
CA GLY A 186 9.02 20.08 -19.11
C GLY A 186 7.98 20.68 -18.16
N ASP A 187 7.71 21.98 -18.34
CA ASP A 187 6.72 22.73 -17.54
C ASP A 187 5.31 22.77 -18.18
N LYS A 188 5.03 21.86 -19.13
CA LYS A 188 3.76 21.84 -19.89
C LYS A 188 2.53 21.66 -19.01
N PHE A 189 2.66 20.95 -17.89
CA PHE A 189 1.57 20.62 -16.99
C PHE A 189 1.87 21.13 -15.59
N ARG A 190 0.90 21.78 -14.95
CA ARG A 190 0.99 22.29 -13.58
C ARG A 190 0.29 21.38 -12.59
N THR A 191 -0.81 20.76 -13.00
CA THR A 191 -1.65 19.92 -12.14
C THR A 191 -1.79 18.48 -12.65
N VAL A 192 -2.16 17.56 -11.75
CA VAL A 192 -2.46 16.17 -12.12
C VAL A 192 -3.57 16.10 -13.16
N GLY A 193 -4.66 16.85 -12.96
CA GLY A 193 -5.80 16.89 -13.86
C GLY A 193 -5.44 17.28 -15.28
N GLU A 194 -4.58 18.29 -15.45
CA GLU A 194 -4.08 18.70 -16.77
C GLU A 194 -3.30 17.58 -17.47
N TYR A 195 -2.35 16.96 -16.76
CA TYR A 195 -1.59 15.84 -17.30
C TYR A 195 -2.48 14.66 -17.65
N TYR A 196 -3.37 14.26 -16.72
CA TYR A 196 -4.27 13.14 -16.89
C TYR A 196 -5.21 13.34 -18.09
N ALA A 197 -5.81 14.54 -18.24
CA ALA A 197 -6.68 14.85 -19.36
C ALA A 197 -5.93 14.80 -20.71
N ALA A 198 -4.68 15.27 -20.76
CA ALA A 198 -3.88 15.21 -21.97
C ALA A 198 -3.51 13.77 -22.35
N GLN A 199 -3.12 12.94 -21.37
CA GLN A 199 -2.72 11.56 -21.61
C GLN A 199 -3.89 10.62 -21.91
N ALA A 200 -5.06 10.85 -21.30
CA ALA A 200 -6.26 10.07 -21.59
C ALA A 200 -6.62 10.07 -23.09
N ASN A 201 -6.27 11.14 -23.81
CA ASN A 201 -6.52 11.27 -25.24
C ASN A 201 -5.40 10.71 -26.14
N ALA A 202 -4.17 10.57 -25.62
CA ALA A 202 -2.97 10.29 -26.43
C ALA A 202 -2.33 8.91 -26.17
N ASN A 203 -2.42 8.40 -24.93
CA ASN A 203 -1.80 7.16 -24.48
C ASN A 203 -2.68 6.54 -23.37
N ALA A 204 -3.87 6.07 -23.75
CA ALA A 204 -4.91 5.66 -22.80
C ALA A 204 -4.46 4.46 -21.93
N VAL A 205 -4.00 4.76 -20.72
CA VAL A 205 -3.97 3.77 -19.63
C VAL A 205 -5.41 3.55 -19.19
N HIS A 206 -5.89 2.32 -19.32
CA HIS A 206 -7.21 1.92 -18.87
C HIS A 206 -7.21 1.76 -17.36
N ILE A 207 -8.11 2.47 -16.67
CA ILE A 207 -8.31 2.33 -15.23
C ILE A 207 -9.56 1.49 -15.01
N GLU A 208 -9.40 0.31 -14.40
CA GLU A 208 -10.48 -0.64 -14.19
C GLU A 208 -10.63 -1.01 -12.71
N ASP A 209 -11.88 -1.25 -12.32
CA ASP A 209 -12.24 -1.64 -10.96
C ASP A 209 -12.28 -3.16 -10.84
N VAL A 210 -11.46 -3.71 -9.97
CA VAL A 210 -11.37 -5.17 -9.75
C VAL A 210 -12.15 -5.64 -8.52
N SER A 211 -12.83 -4.74 -7.82
CA SER A 211 -13.66 -5.06 -6.66
C SER A 211 -14.70 -6.17 -6.93
N PRO A 212 -15.33 -6.27 -8.12
CA PRO A 212 -16.28 -7.35 -8.41
C PRO A 212 -15.70 -8.77 -8.35
N TRP A 213 -14.37 -8.91 -8.45
CA TRP A 213 -13.68 -10.20 -8.44
C TRP A 213 -12.97 -10.48 -7.11
N LEU A 214 -12.90 -9.48 -6.23
CA LEU A 214 -12.18 -9.51 -4.96
C LEU A 214 -13.11 -9.04 -3.83
N SER A 215 -14.34 -9.55 -3.79
CA SER A 215 -15.39 -9.13 -2.86
C SER A 215 -14.95 -9.14 -1.40
N GLU A 216 -14.23 -10.17 -0.99
CA GLU A 216 -13.72 -10.39 0.36
C GLU A 216 -12.75 -9.26 0.76
N LEU A 217 -11.93 -8.83 -0.19
CA LEU A 217 -11.00 -7.73 0.00
C LEU A 217 -11.73 -6.37 -0.10
N ALA A 218 -12.71 -6.26 -0.99
CA ALA A 218 -13.49 -5.05 -1.21
C ALA A 218 -14.34 -4.69 0.01
N GLU A 219 -15.02 -5.66 0.62
CA GLU A 219 -15.85 -5.45 1.80
C GLU A 219 -15.02 -4.99 3.00
N GLU A 220 -13.84 -5.58 3.22
CA GLU A 220 -12.98 -5.22 4.36
C GLU A 220 -12.14 -3.95 4.13
N LEU A 221 -11.78 -3.66 2.88
CA LEU A 221 -10.90 -2.54 2.54
C LEU A 221 -11.62 -1.31 1.98
N ILE A 222 -12.81 -1.41 1.40
CA ILE A 222 -13.54 -0.26 0.84
C ILE A 222 -14.61 0.25 1.81
N ALA A 223 -15.18 -0.60 2.67
CA ALA A 223 -16.22 -0.16 3.59
C ALA A 223 -15.73 0.96 4.53
N GLU A 224 -16.39 2.11 4.43
CA GLU A 224 -16.34 3.16 5.45
C GLU A 224 -16.99 2.60 6.72
N PRO A 225 -16.38 2.73 7.91
CA PRO A 225 -17.06 2.37 9.14
C PRO A 225 -18.35 3.19 9.24
N PRO A 226 -19.46 2.63 9.75
CA PRO A 226 -20.66 3.41 9.98
C PRO A 226 -20.32 4.61 10.85
N VAL A 227 -20.68 5.80 10.39
CA VAL A 227 -20.63 7.01 11.20
C VAL A 227 -21.67 6.82 12.30
N GLU A 228 -21.24 6.48 13.51
CA GLU A 228 -22.13 6.52 14.66
C GLU A 228 -22.67 7.95 14.80
N PRO A 229 -24.00 8.13 14.91
CA PRO A 229 -24.56 9.44 15.17
C PRO A 229 -24.08 9.92 16.54
N VAL A 230 -23.48 11.12 16.56
CA VAL A 230 -23.14 11.88 17.78
C VAL A 230 -24.40 12.29 18.50
#